data_AF-X0T5P4-F1
#
_entry.id   AF-X0T5P4-F1
#
_cell.length_a   1.000
_cell.length_b   1.000
_cell.length_c   1.000
_cell.angle_alpha   90.00
_cell.angle_beta   90.00
_cell.angle_gamma   90.00
#
_symmetry.space_group_name_H-M   'P 1'
#
loop_
_entity.id
_entity.type
_entity.pdbx_description
1 polymer ?
#
loop_
_entity_poly.entity_id
_entity_poly.type
_entity_poly.pdbx_seq_one_letter_code
_entity_poly.pdbx_strand_id
1 'polypeptide(L)'
;SDASVREFMKRQKMFVEGLYEAPEVRVLEPGHLVRCGNSSVYDVNFGKEVGASAVVLLKKGLSGYTVIGMHHGRIHYMKTAAAIEQRYVDLKEVAFYEQLGYCFGRKPEETELELEEEKGPIERLM
;
A
#
# COMPACT_ATOMS: atom_id res chain seq x y z
N SER A 1 -18.90 -20.90 -7.09
CA SER A 1 -18.91 -21.84 -8.24
C SER A 1 -20.34 -22.30 -8.43
N ASP A 2 -21.03 -21.77 -9.43
CA ASP A 2 -22.46 -21.95 -9.58
C ASP A 2 -22.75 -23.37 -10.11
N ALA A 3 -23.46 -24.19 -9.33
CA ALA A 3 -23.75 -25.58 -9.68
C ALA A 3 -24.51 -25.71 -11.02
N SER A 4 -25.25 -24.66 -11.39
CA SER A 4 -25.99 -24.56 -12.65
C SER A 4 -25.10 -24.60 -13.89
N VAL A 5 -23.89 -24.03 -13.82
CA VAL A 5 -22.92 -23.98 -14.94
C VAL A 5 -22.35 -25.37 -15.21
N ARG A 6 -22.07 -26.14 -14.14
CA ARG A 6 -21.55 -27.50 -14.26
C ARG A 6 -22.54 -28.42 -14.98
N GLU A 7 -23.82 -28.36 -14.60
CA GLU A 7 -24.86 -29.17 -15.24
C GLU A 7 -25.11 -28.78 -16.70
N PHE A 8 -25.08 -27.47 -17.00
CA PHE A 8 -25.20 -26.96 -18.36
C PHE A 8 -24.07 -27.50 -19.27
N MET A 9 -22.82 -27.44 -18.80
CA MET A 9 -21.66 -27.94 -19.56
C MET A 9 -21.69 -29.46 -19.76
N LYS A 10 -22.13 -30.22 -18.75
CA LYS A 10 -22.33 -31.68 -18.88
C LYS A 10 -23.37 -32.02 -19.94
N ARG A 11 -24.50 -31.31 -19.96
CA ARG A 11 -25.58 -31.49 -20.95
C ARG A 11 -25.14 -31.18 -22.38
N GLN A 12 -24.25 -30.20 -22.57
CA GLN A 12 -23.69 -29.85 -23.87
C GLN A 12 -22.47 -30.69 -24.27
N LYS A 13 -22.09 -31.71 -23.48
CA LYS A 13 -20.87 -32.53 -23.66
C LYS A 13 -19.57 -31.71 -23.72
N MET A 14 -19.56 -30.53 -23.11
CA MET A 14 -18.40 -29.63 -23.05
C MET A 14 -17.66 -29.69 -21.71
N PHE A 15 -18.15 -30.49 -20.75
CA PHE A 15 -17.53 -30.59 -19.43
C PHE A 15 -16.38 -31.61 -19.43
N VAL A 16 -15.16 -31.12 -19.18
CA VAL A 16 -13.98 -31.92 -18.90
C VAL A 16 -13.65 -31.81 -17.41
N GLU A 17 -13.72 -32.93 -16.70
CA GLU A 17 -13.42 -33.02 -15.26
C GLU A 17 -11.96 -32.58 -14.99
N GLY A 18 -11.72 -31.84 -13.90
CA GLY A 18 -10.41 -31.28 -13.58
C GLY A 18 -10.01 -30.01 -14.35
N LEU A 19 -10.45 -29.81 -15.60
CA LEU A 19 -10.10 -28.62 -16.40
C LEU A 19 -10.93 -27.39 -16.00
N TYR A 20 -12.24 -27.56 -15.85
CA TYR A 20 -13.18 -26.46 -15.55
C TYR A 20 -13.47 -26.29 -14.05
N GLU A 21 -12.78 -27.04 -13.19
CA GLU A 21 -12.95 -27.01 -11.74
C GLU A 21 -11.87 -26.17 -11.04
N ALA A 22 -10.69 -26.06 -11.66
CA ALA A 22 -9.63 -25.20 -11.18
C ALA A 22 -9.87 -23.74 -11.61
N PRO A 23 -9.66 -22.75 -10.73
CA PRO A 23 -9.66 -21.35 -11.14
C PRO A 23 -8.54 -21.10 -12.14
N GLU A 24 -8.78 -20.26 -13.14
CA GLU A 24 -7.71 -19.79 -14.02
C GLU A 24 -6.79 -18.85 -13.23
N VAL A 25 -5.65 -19.37 -12.81
CA VAL A 25 -4.63 -18.60 -12.09
C VAL A 25 -3.62 -18.07 -13.10
N ARG A 26 -3.42 -16.75 -13.10
CA ARG A 26 -2.35 -16.10 -13.86
C ARG A 26 -1.33 -15.53 -12.89
N VAL A 27 -0.06 -15.81 -13.14
CA VAL A 27 1.05 -15.24 -12.37
C VAL A 27 1.53 -14.00 -13.11
N LEU A 28 1.59 -12.86 -12.41
CA LEU A 28 2.09 -11.59 -12.93
C LEU A 28 3.28 -11.14 -12.08
N GLU A 29 4.43 -10.94 -12.72
CA GLU A 29 5.65 -10.45 -12.06
C GLU A 29 6.06 -9.09 -12.65
N PRO A 30 5.53 -7.97 -12.11
CA PRO A 30 5.79 -6.65 -12.69
C PRO A 30 7.25 -6.18 -12.50
N GLY A 31 7.99 -6.74 -11.53
CA GLY A 31 9.45 -6.58 -11.41
C GLY A 31 9.93 -5.13 -11.50
N HIS A 32 10.66 -4.81 -12.57
CA HIS A 32 11.22 -3.47 -12.79
C HIS A 32 10.18 -2.43 -13.22
N LEU A 33 9.02 -2.84 -13.73
CA LEU A 33 7.99 -1.93 -14.24
C LEU A 33 7.48 -0.98 -13.15
N VAL A 34 7.42 -1.43 -11.89
CA VAL A 34 6.99 -0.57 -10.77
C VAL A 34 8.02 0.51 -10.39
N ARG A 35 9.25 0.45 -10.94
CA ARG A 35 10.32 1.43 -10.70
C ARG A 35 10.54 2.38 -11.87
N CYS A 36 9.86 2.16 -12.99
CA CYS A 36 9.96 3.01 -14.16
C CYS A 36 8.60 3.60 -14.52
N GLY A 37 8.59 4.86 -14.95
CA GLY A 37 7.36 5.55 -15.28
C GLY A 37 7.41 7.01 -14.86
N ASN A 38 6.35 7.73 -15.18
CA ASN A 38 6.19 9.10 -14.71
C ASN A 38 5.86 9.10 -13.22
N SER A 39 6.53 9.97 -12.47
CA SER A 39 6.17 10.24 -11.08
C SER A 39 4.77 10.83 -11.02
N SER A 40 3.98 10.41 -10.03
CA SER A 40 2.69 11.04 -9.79
C SER A 40 2.86 12.49 -9.34
N VAL A 41 1.80 13.30 -9.44
CA VAL A 41 1.82 14.69 -8.92
C VAL A 41 2.22 14.70 -7.44
N TYR A 42 1.73 13.72 -6.68
CA TYR A 42 2.07 13.51 -5.27
C TYR A 42 3.57 13.28 -5.07
N ASP A 43 4.17 12.34 -5.81
CA ASP A 43 5.60 12.03 -5.70
C ASP A 43 6.49 13.23 -6.04
N VAL A 44 6.08 14.02 -7.04
CA VAL A 44 6.80 15.23 -7.47
C VAL A 44 6.73 16.32 -6.39
N ASN A 45 5.56 16.55 -5.81
CA ASN A 45 5.38 17.53 -4.73
C ASN A 45 6.19 17.12 -3.50
N PHE A 46 6.04 15.87 -3.05
CA PHE A 46 6.79 15.31 -1.94
C PHE A 46 8.30 15.43 -2.14
N GLY A 47 8.81 15.06 -3.33
CA GLY A 47 10.23 15.14 -3.65
C GLY A 47 10.78 16.58 -3.59
N LYS A 48 10.01 17.57 -4.08
CA LYS A 48 10.39 18.98 -4.01
C LYS A 48 10.43 19.50 -2.58
N GLU A 49 9.40 19.19 -1.79
CA GLU A 49 9.28 19.62 -0.39
C GLU A 49 10.40 19.07 0.49
N VAL A 50 10.65 17.76 0.40
CA VAL A 50 11.69 17.07 1.16
C VAL A 50 13.08 17.54 0.71
N GLY A 51 13.29 17.67 -0.60
CA GLY A 51 14.56 18.17 -1.15
C GLY A 51 14.89 19.58 -0.69
N ALA A 52 13.95 20.52 -0.80
CA ALA A 52 14.13 21.90 -0.33
C ALA A 52 14.38 21.95 1.19
N SER A 53 13.64 21.15 1.95
CA SER A 53 13.79 21.04 3.40
C SER A 53 15.17 20.51 3.82
N ALA A 54 15.72 19.53 3.07
CA ALA A 54 17.06 19.01 3.32
C ALA A 54 18.13 20.10 3.15
N VAL A 55 18.01 20.94 2.12
CA VAL A 55 18.92 22.10 1.92
C VAL A 55 18.84 23.07 3.11
N VAL A 56 17.63 23.33 3.64
CA VAL A 56 17.44 24.18 4.83
C VAL A 56 18.12 23.59 6.07
N LEU A 57 18.03 22.26 6.29
CA LEU A 57 18.73 21.60 7.39
C LEU A 57 20.25 21.75 7.28
N LEU A 58 20.80 21.52 6.08
CA LEU A 58 22.24 21.68 5.83
C LEU A 58 22.70 23.12 6.07
N LYS A 59 21.91 24.12 5.63
CA LYS A 59 22.22 25.54 5.86
C LYS A 59 22.22 25.91 7.36
N LYS A 60 21.46 25.18 8.18
CA LYS A 60 21.45 25.32 9.65
C LYS A 60 22.54 24.50 10.35
N GLY A 61 23.41 23.82 9.60
CA GLY A 61 24.50 23.00 10.15
C GLY A 61 24.04 21.63 10.66
N LEU A 62 22.82 21.20 10.33
CA LEU A 62 22.31 19.88 10.73
C LEU A 62 22.65 18.85 9.65
N SER A 63 23.38 17.81 10.02
CA SER A 63 23.75 16.67 9.19
C SER A 63 23.48 15.35 9.90
N GLY A 64 23.30 14.25 9.15
CA GLY A 64 22.94 12.93 9.72
C GLY A 64 21.45 12.80 10.09
N TYR A 65 20.60 13.62 9.47
CA TYR A 65 19.15 13.59 9.64
C TYR A 65 18.45 13.32 8.31
N THR A 66 17.32 12.62 8.38
CA THR A 66 16.41 12.34 7.28
C THR A 66 15.17 13.22 7.44
N VAL A 67 14.80 13.94 6.38
CA VAL A 67 13.54 14.70 6.34
C VAL A 67 12.40 13.72 6.08
N ILE A 68 11.36 13.80 6.89
CA ILE A 68 10.16 12.96 6.80
C ILE A 68 9.05 13.68 6.01
N GLY A 69 8.97 15.00 6.14
CA GLY A 69 7.95 15.81 5.47
C GLY A 69 8.04 17.28 5.85
N MET A 70 7.20 18.08 5.20
CA MET A 70 7.04 19.50 5.49
C MET A 70 5.55 19.78 5.59
N HIS A 71 5.08 20.14 6.79
CA HIS A 71 3.68 20.45 7.02
C HIS A 71 3.57 21.75 7.82
N HIS A 72 2.62 22.60 7.46
CA HIS A 72 2.32 23.84 8.20
C HIS A 72 3.54 24.74 8.45
N GLY A 73 4.45 24.83 7.47
CA GLY A 73 5.67 25.64 7.61
C GLY A 73 6.76 25.02 8.49
N ARG A 74 6.58 23.77 8.93
CA ARG A 74 7.51 23.04 9.80
C ARG A 74 8.16 21.90 9.03
N ILE A 75 9.48 21.80 9.16
CA ILE A 75 10.25 20.68 8.62
C ILE A 75 10.28 19.58 9.68
N HIS A 76 9.72 18.42 9.33
CA HIS A 76 9.77 17.23 10.17
C HIS A 76 10.99 16.40 9.75
N TYR A 77 11.89 16.15 10.70
CA TYR A 77 13.12 15.40 10.46
C TYR A 77 13.43 14.48 11.63
N MET A 78 14.14 13.39 11.36
CA MET A 78 14.57 12.41 12.36
C MET A 78 16.02 12.00 12.11
N LYS A 79 16.67 11.38 13.09
CA LYS A 79 18.02 10.85 12.92
C LYS A 79 18.01 9.76 11.85
N THR A 80 18.99 9.76 10.94
CA THR A 80 19.07 8.75 9.88
C THR A 80 19.16 7.33 10.43
N ALA A 81 19.81 7.13 11.57
CA ALA A 81 19.87 5.83 12.24
C ALA A 81 18.49 5.27 12.62
N ALA A 82 17.54 6.11 13.03
CA ALA A 82 16.18 5.69 13.34
C ALA A 82 15.31 5.54 12.07
N ALA A 83 15.67 6.22 10.98
CA ALA A 83 14.93 6.16 9.73
C ALA A 83 15.12 4.81 8.98
N ILE A 84 16.25 4.14 9.20
CA ILE A 84 16.58 2.84 8.56
C ILE A 84 16.07 1.63 9.36
N GLU A 85 15.48 1.84 10.53
CA GLU A 85 14.88 0.77 11.31
C GLU A 85 13.74 0.12 10.52
N GLN A 86 13.68 -1.20 10.56
CA GLN A 86 12.66 -1.97 9.84
C GLN A 86 11.28 -1.67 10.41
N ARG A 87 10.36 -1.27 9.53
CA ARG A 87 8.95 -1.07 9.87
C ARG A 87 8.18 -2.33 9.51
N TYR A 88 7.43 -2.84 10.48
CA TYR A 88 6.52 -3.96 10.27
C TYR A 88 5.17 -3.43 9.77
N VAL A 89 4.49 -4.23 8.98
CA VAL A 89 3.12 -3.97 8.55
C VAL A 89 2.20 -4.09 9.76
N ASP A 90 1.24 -3.18 9.90
CA ASP A 90 0.21 -3.31 10.92
C ASP A 90 -0.77 -4.43 10.51
N LEU A 91 -0.86 -5.47 11.33
CA LEU A 91 -1.75 -6.60 11.08
C LEU A 91 -3.22 -6.22 11.21
N LYS A 92 -3.56 -5.16 11.95
CA LYS A 92 -4.94 -4.64 12.02
C LYS A 92 -5.37 -4.04 10.69
N GLU A 93 -4.49 -3.30 10.02
CA GLU A 93 -4.76 -2.81 8.66
C GLU A 93 -4.93 -3.95 7.67
N VAL A 94 -4.06 -4.97 7.76
CA VAL A 94 -4.18 -6.18 6.93
C VAL A 94 -5.53 -6.85 7.13
N ALA A 95 -5.92 -7.09 8.39
CA ALA A 95 -7.22 -7.69 8.73
C ALA A 95 -8.40 -6.85 8.21
N PHE A 96 -8.31 -5.52 8.26
CA PHE A 96 -9.32 -4.63 7.67
C PHE A 96 -9.45 -4.85 6.15
N TYR A 97 -8.34 -4.92 5.42
CA TYR A 97 -8.39 -5.21 3.98
C TYR A 97 -8.90 -6.64 3.70
N GLU A 98 -8.61 -7.61 4.55
CA GLU A 98 -9.15 -8.98 4.43
C GLU A 98 -10.68 -9.01 4.55
N GLN A 99 -11.25 -8.20 5.47
CA GLN A 99 -12.70 -8.03 5.60
C GLN A 99 -13.34 -7.40 4.35
N LEU A 100 -12.59 -6.57 3.60
CA LEU A 100 -13.02 -6.01 2.32
C LEU A 100 -12.92 -7.00 1.14
N GLY A 101 -12.37 -8.20 1.38
CA GLY A 101 -12.23 -9.26 0.37
C GLY A 101 -10.85 -9.33 -0.29
N TYR A 102 -9.84 -8.60 0.20
CA TYR A 102 -8.47 -8.78 -0.24
C TYR A 102 -7.87 -10.07 0.35
N CYS A 103 -7.05 -10.77 -0.44
CA CYS A 103 -6.41 -12.01 0.00
C CYS A 103 -4.89 -11.85 0.02
N PHE A 104 -4.30 -11.99 1.21
CA PHE A 104 -2.84 -11.95 1.41
C PHE A 104 -2.20 -13.34 1.56
N GLY A 105 -2.94 -14.41 1.26
CA GLY A 105 -2.44 -15.79 1.36
C GLY A 105 -2.36 -16.35 2.79
N ARG A 106 -2.97 -15.68 3.77
CA ARG A 106 -3.15 -16.15 5.15
C ARG A 106 -4.63 -16.40 5.45
N LYS A 107 -4.91 -16.93 6.64
CA LYS A 107 -6.30 -17.01 7.14
C LYS A 107 -6.77 -15.59 7.48
N PRO A 108 -7.92 -15.15 6.94
CA PRO A 108 -8.51 -13.86 7.29
C PRO A 108 -8.75 -13.78 8.80
N GLU A 109 -8.39 -12.63 9.39
CA GLU A 109 -8.67 -12.32 10.79
C GLU A 109 -9.67 -11.17 10.90
N GLU A 110 -10.48 -11.19 11.95
CA GLU A 110 -11.38 -10.07 12.25
C GLU A 110 -10.62 -9.02 13.06
N THR A 111 -10.80 -7.75 12.70
CA THR A 111 -10.33 -6.60 13.48
C THR A 111 -11.49 -5.75 13.94
N GLU A 112 -11.45 -5.30 15.19
CA GLU A 112 -12.35 -4.27 15.71
C GLU A 112 -11.80 -2.88 15.33
N LEU A 113 -12.67 -2.01 14.84
CA LEU A 113 -12.31 -0.65 14.44
C LEU A 113 -12.69 0.33 15.55
N GLU A 114 -11.72 1.09 16.02
CA GLU A 114 -11.94 2.21 16.91
C GLU A 114 -12.26 3.47 16.10
N LEU A 115 -13.31 4.19 16.48
CA LEU A 115 -13.72 5.42 15.81
C LEU A 115 -13.22 6.62 16.62
N GLU A 116 -12.36 7.43 16.01
CA GLU A 116 -11.88 8.67 16.59
C GLU A 116 -12.33 9.86 15.71
N GLU A 117 -12.94 10.87 16.34
CA GLU A 117 -13.31 12.11 15.66
C GLU A 117 -12.11 13.07 15.67
N GLU A 118 -11.55 13.34 14.49
CA GLU A 118 -10.42 14.27 14.37
C GLU A 118 -10.89 15.73 14.48
N LYS A 119 -10.44 16.42 15.53
CA LYS A 119 -10.79 17.83 15.82
C LYS A 119 -9.72 18.83 15.38
N GLY A 120 -8.67 18.33 14.71
CA GLY A 120 -7.52 19.11 14.25
C GLY A 120 -7.71 19.70 12.84
N PRO A 121 -6.73 20.49 12.37
CA PRO A 121 -6.64 20.84 10.96
C PRO A 121 -6.43 19.57 10.13
N ILE A 122 -7.30 19.34 9.14
CA ILE A 122 -7.23 18.15 8.27
C ILE A 122 -5.92 18.16 7.49
N GLU A 123 -5.04 17.20 7.77
CA GLU A 123 -3.87 16.96 6.93
C GLU A 123 -4.33 16.34 5.61
N ARG A 124 -4.10 17.08 4.51
CA ARG A 124 -4.35 16.58 3.16
C ARG A 124 -3.04 16.21 2.53
N LEU A 125 -2.99 14.98 2.02
CA LEU A 125 -1.95 14.54 1.10
C LEU A 125 -2.07 15.40 -0.18
N MET A 126 -1.03 16.19 -0.49
CA MET A 126 -0.98 17.14 -1.63
C MET A 126 -0.32 16.55 -2.87
#